data_AF-A0A8T7H872-F1
#
_entry.id   AF-A0A8T7H872-F1
#
_cell.length_a   1.000
_cell.length_b   1.000
_cell.length_c   1.000
_cell.angle_alpha   90.00
_cell.angle_beta   90.00
_cell.angle_gamma   90.00
#
_symmetry.space_group_name_H-M   'P 1'
#
loop_
_entity.id
_entity.type
_entity.pdbx_description
1 polymer ?
#
loop_
_entity_poly.entity_id
_entity_poly.type
_entity_poly.pdbx_seq_one_letter_code
_entity_poly.pdbx_strand_id
1 'polypeptide(L)'
;MGKKKRVYFSNARAEKVFKAIDDTWLRRGKDGVLNGLVLPQNTWPPQNHGLTDLELTFFLLCAVLSMRGGIISEVPMKLFWQLYEKRPDFFNPKKVSNKSSALEIEKQLIELLISNREKEEERKIRTKITARFEDVQISFKFISKEKNEKTEINLLDSLQEKFRKIREVVKGYKLDEISRSWFHNMNVLNELWDGDLRNVFKGVNDFEEAFGRIDYKRNDMGFIGMRRKIFSLLTIWLQEFGLIPIFPTPIPIDSQALRILWATEIIKETFWTKLFEPQEKHPIQLAGKESIRVYEPFVDQVTIWSQNFMQEHGFSHLHINPAIWLLGRNLCRKSFQNSSKAESTVYFEPKALLENPDLWPRNYKDLCYFCPIAEYCKWAIPLAPYYRWGLLVKIGERIPYFQPRFSWEDKQKLFGRKI
;
A
#
# COMPACT_ATOMS: atom_id res chain seq x y z
N MET A 1 20.23 3.50 34.45
CA MET A 1 19.04 3.33 33.57
C MET A 1 19.34 3.92 32.20
N GLY A 2 19.42 3.10 31.14
CA GLY A 2 19.69 3.61 29.79
C GLY A 2 18.58 4.55 29.31
N LYS A 3 18.94 5.66 28.65
CA LYS A 3 17.96 6.60 28.06
C LYS A 3 17.04 5.82 27.12
N LYS A 4 15.73 5.81 27.36
CA LYS A 4 14.73 5.21 26.45
C LYS A 4 14.89 5.88 25.08
N LYS A 5 15.09 5.10 24.01
CA LYS A 5 15.16 5.62 22.64
C LYS A 5 13.82 6.25 22.27
N ARG A 6 13.80 7.57 22.07
CA ARG A 6 12.61 8.36 21.74
C ARG A 6 12.62 8.87 20.30
N VAL A 7 11.42 9.08 19.76
CA VAL A 7 11.17 9.82 18.52
C VAL A 7 10.71 11.22 18.89
N TYR A 8 11.28 12.24 18.24
CA TYR A 8 10.88 13.63 18.44
C TYR A 8 10.04 14.12 17.27
N PHE A 9 8.94 14.80 17.60
CA PHE A 9 7.94 15.28 16.66
C PHE A 9 7.83 16.80 16.69
N SER A 10 7.54 17.40 15.54
CA SER A 10 7.30 18.83 15.41
C SER A 10 5.80 19.11 15.30
N ASN A 11 5.11 19.26 16.43
CA ASN A 11 3.66 19.49 16.46
C ASN A 11 3.22 20.70 15.60
N ALA A 12 3.95 21.83 15.66
CA ALA A 12 3.67 23.00 14.82
C ALA A 12 3.81 22.73 13.30
N ARG A 13 4.64 21.77 12.91
CA ARG A 13 4.77 21.35 11.50
C ARG A 13 3.65 20.36 11.16
N ALA A 14 3.36 19.42 12.05
CA ALA A 14 2.30 18.44 11.90
C ALA A 14 0.94 19.12 11.71
N GLU A 15 0.65 20.18 12.47
CA GLU A 15 -0.61 20.92 12.37
C GLU A 15 -0.80 21.52 10.97
N LYS A 16 0.22 22.21 10.44
CA LYS A 16 0.18 22.78 9.09
C LYS A 16 0.01 21.72 8.00
N VAL A 17 0.77 20.63 8.11
CA VAL A 17 0.74 19.53 7.13
C VAL A 17 -0.60 18.80 7.19
N PHE A 18 -1.09 18.42 8.37
CA PHE A 18 -2.35 17.70 8.53
C PHE A 18 -3.53 18.59 8.16
N LYS A 19 -3.50 19.89 8.45
CA LYS A 19 -4.49 20.83 7.94
C LYS A 19 -4.54 20.85 6.41
N ALA A 20 -3.40 20.96 5.74
CA ALA A 20 -3.36 20.94 4.27
C ALA A 20 -3.88 19.60 3.69
N ILE A 21 -3.63 18.49 4.37
CA ILE A 21 -4.13 17.16 3.98
C ILE A 21 -5.65 17.07 4.17
N ASP A 22 -6.16 17.51 5.32
CA ASP A 22 -7.59 17.50 5.66
C ASP A 22 -8.39 18.39 4.71
N ASP A 23 -7.94 19.63 4.49
CA ASP A 23 -8.55 20.59 3.55
C ASP A 23 -8.56 20.04 2.10
N THR A 24 -7.58 19.21 1.75
CA THR A 24 -7.55 18.54 0.43
C THR A 24 -8.53 17.38 0.38
N TRP A 25 -8.63 16.59 1.44
CA TRP A 25 -9.56 15.47 1.54
C TRP A 25 -11.02 15.90 1.50
N LEU A 26 -11.35 17.02 2.15
CA LEU A 26 -12.69 17.64 2.12
C LEU A 26 -13.10 18.10 0.72
N ARG A 27 -12.14 18.40 -0.15
CA ARG A 27 -12.37 18.84 -1.53
C ARG A 27 -12.34 17.71 -2.56
N ARG A 28 -12.10 16.45 -2.16
CA ARG A 28 -11.80 15.29 -3.04
C ARG A 28 -12.88 14.87 -4.06
N GLY A 29 -14.01 15.56 -4.13
CA GLY A 29 -15.05 15.35 -5.15
C GLY A 29 -15.39 16.59 -5.97
N LYS A 30 -14.67 17.70 -5.74
CA LYS A 30 -14.90 18.98 -6.45
C LYS A 30 -13.76 19.25 -7.42
N ASP A 31 -12.54 19.29 -6.89
CA ASP A 31 -11.34 19.68 -7.61
C ASP A 31 -10.07 19.09 -6.97
N GLY A 32 -8.93 19.30 -7.63
CA GLY A 32 -7.61 18.95 -7.08
C GLY A 32 -7.15 17.52 -7.34
N VAL A 33 -6.01 17.19 -6.73
CA VAL A 33 -5.22 15.99 -7.04
C VAL A 33 -5.84 14.67 -6.58
N LEU A 34 -6.82 14.74 -5.67
CA LEU A 34 -7.56 13.57 -5.18
C LEU A 34 -8.91 13.37 -5.87
N ASN A 35 -9.29 14.27 -6.80
CA ASN A 35 -10.57 14.20 -7.48
C ASN A 35 -10.70 12.91 -8.31
N GLY A 36 -11.83 12.22 -8.16
CA GLY A 36 -12.12 10.96 -8.86
C GLY A 36 -11.32 9.75 -8.38
N LEU A 37 -10.44 9.89 -7.37
CA LEU A 37 -9.76 8.75 -6.78
C LEU A 37 -10.72 7.99 -5.85
N VAL A 38 -10.94 6.72 -6.16
CA VAL A 38 -11.75 5.82 -5.34
C VAL A 38 -10.82 4.97 -4.48
N LEU A 39 -11.13 4.87 -3.20
CA LEU A 39 -10.39 4.00 -2.30
C LEU A 39 -10.73 2.52 -2.57
N PRO A 40 -9.78 1.59 -2.38
CA PRO A 40 -10.01 0.17 -2.62
C PRO A 40 -11.20 -0.40 -1.85
N GLN A 41 -11.38 -0.02 -0.58
CA GLN A 41 -12.52 -0.46 0.23
C GLN A 41 -13.87 0.09 -0.27
N ASN A 42 -13.86 1.19 -1.01
CA ASN A 42 -15.06 1.76 -1.62
C ASN A 42 -15.31 1.20 -3.04
N THR A 43 -14.38 0.39 -3.55
CA THR A 43 -14.53 -0.33 -4.83
C THR A 43 -14.94 -1.78 -4.61
N TRP A 44 -14.40 -2.42 -3.56
CA TRP A 44 -14.70 -3.79 -3.19
C TRP A 44 -15.08 -3.89 -1.71
N PRO A 45 -16.19 -4.56 -1.37
CA PRO A 45 -17.17 -5.09 -2.31
C PRO A 45 -17.86 -3.94 -3.10
N PRO A 46 -18.37 -4.20 -4.32
CA PRO A 46 -19.00 -3.15 -5.13
C PRO A 46 -20.22 -2.56 -4.42
N GLN A 47 -20.61 -1.33 -4.79
CA GLN A 47 -21.87 -0.76 -4.27
C GLN A 47 -23.04 -1.72 -4.55
N ASN A 48 -23.95 -1.84 -3.58
CA ASN A 48 -25.07 -2.79 -3.60
C ASN A 48 -24.63 -4.28 -3.59
N HIS A 49 -23.52 -4.58 -2.92
CA HIS A 49 -23.01 -5.95 -2.77
C HIS A 49 -23.95 -6.96 -2.10
N GLY A 50 -25.00 -6.51 -1.41
CA GLY A 50 -25.96 -7.38 -0.74
C GLY A 50 -25.46 -8.06 0.54
N LEU A 51 -24.16 -7.98 0.85
CA LEU A 51 -23.61 -8.42 2.15
C LEU A 51 -24.34 -7.76 3.34
N THR A 52 -24.62 -8.55 4.35
CA THR A 52 -24.97 -8.06 5.68
C THR A 52 -23.77 -7.36 6.35
N ASP A 53 -24.02 -6.54 7.37
CA ASP A 53 -22.97 -5.90 8.17
C ASP A 53 -21.94 -6.90 8.73
N LEU A 54 -22.43 -8.08 9.12
CA LEU A 54 -21.58 -9.16 9.65
C LEU A 54 -20.67 -9.73 8.56
N GLU A 55 -21.21 -10.02 7.39
CA GLU A 55 -20.43 -10.52 6.25
C GLU A 55 -19.43 -9.48 5.74
N LEU A 56 -19.82 -8.20 5.69
CA LEU A 56 -18.92 -7.11 5.34
C LEU A 56 -17.76 -7.00 6.33
N THR A 57 -18.05 -7.12 7.63
CA THR A 57 -17.03 -7.14 8.68
C THR A 57 -16.00 -8.27 8.46
N PHE A 58 -16.45 -9.47 8.13
CA PHE A 58 -15.55 -10.59 7.83
C PHE A 58 -14.72 -10.36 6.57
N PHE A 59 -15.36 -9.85 5.52
CA PHE A 59 -14.68 -9.50 4.28
C PHE A 59 -13.53 -8.52 4.53
N LEU A 60 -13.80 -7.43 5.27
CA LEU A 60 -12.80 -6.42 5.60
C LEU A 60 -11.67 -6.97 6.47
N LEU A 61 -11.97 -7.83 7.44
CA LEU A 61 -10.96 -8.52 8.26
C LEU A 61 -10.03 -9.38 7.39
N CYS A 62 -10.58 -10.21 6.51
CA CYS A 62 -9.77 -11.06 5.63
C CYS A 62 -8.91 -10.23 4.67
N ALA A 63 -9.51 -9.19 4.07
CA ALA A 63 -8.82 -8.32 3.14
C ALA A 63 -7.65 -7.59 3.81
N VAL A 64 -7.85 -6.99 4.99
CA VAL A 64 -6.80 -6.22 5.67
C VAL A 64 -5.64 -7.09 6.15
N LEU A 65 -5.92 -8.34 6.58
CA LEU A 65 -4.91 -9.29 7.04
C LEU A 65 -3.90 -9.64 5.94
N SER A 66 -4.31 -9.59 4.68
CA SER A 66 -3.44 -9.84 3.53
C SER A 66 -2.57 -8.63 3.15
N MET A 67 -2.84 -7.44 3.70
CA MET A 67 -2.11 -6.19 3.40
C MET A 67 -0.82 -6.03 4.22
N ARG A 68 -0.18 -7.17 4.52
CA ARG A 68 1.13 -7.23 5.16
C ARG A 68 2.21 -6.97 4.12
N GLY A 69 3.09 -6.02 4.40
CA GLY A 69 4.21 -5.68 3.53
C GLY A 69 3.85 -4.68 2.41
N GLY A 70 4.51 -4.83 1.26
CA GLY A 70 4.43 -3.90 0.12
C GLY A 70 3.35 -4.23 -0.91
N ILE A 71 2.37 -5.05 -0.55
CA ILE A 71 1.26 -5.43 -1.42
C ILE A 71 0.35 -4.20 -1.63
N ILE A 72 0.06 -3.91 -2.89
CA ILE A 72 -0.84 -2.83 -3.30
C ILE A 72 -2.28 -3.26 -2.96
N SER A 73 -3.00 -2.50 -2.14
CA SER A 73 -4.27 -2.92 -1.52
C SER A 73 -5.41 -3.26 -2.49
N GLU A 74 -5.49 -2.72 -3.70
CA GLU A 74 -6.50 -3.12 -4.69
C GLU A 74 -6.35 -4.58 -5.11
N VAL A 75 -5.12 -5.11 -5.11
CA VAL A 75 -4.88 -6.50 -5.50
C VAL A 75 -5.55 -7.48 -4.54
N PRO A 76 -5.30 -7.43 -3.21
CA PRO A 76 -6.01 -8.26 -2.26
C PRO A 76 -7.51 -7.93 -2.21
N MET A 77 -7.93 -6.66 -2.23
CA MET A 77 -9.38 -6.35 -2.19
C MET A 77 -10.14 -7.03 -3.34
N LYS A 78 -9.62 -6.93 -4.56
CA LYS A 78 -10.20 -7.60 -5.73
C LYS A 78 -10.11 -9.12 -5.64
N LEU A 79 -8.96 -9.66 -5.25
CA LEU A 79 -8.75 -11.11 -5.12
C LEU A 79 -9.72 -11.73 -4.11
N PHE A 80 -9.86 -11.11 -2.95
CA PHE A 80 -10.72 -11.59 -1.88
C PHE A 80 -12.19 -11.43 -2.24
N TRP A 81 -12.57 -10.39 -3.00
CA TRP A 81 -13.94 -10.28 -3.51
C TRP A 81 -14.27 -11.45 -4.45
N GLN A 82 -13.38 -11.76 -5.39
CA GLN A 82 -13.56 -12.92 -6.27
C GLN A 82 -13.57 -14.25 -5.52
N LEU A 83 -12.81 -14.35 -4.43
CA LEU A 83 -12.87 -15.52 -3.55
C LEU A 83 -14.21 -15.58 -2.81
N TYR A 84 -14.69 -14.46 -2.29
CA TYR A 84 -15.97 -14.36 -1.61
C TYR A 84 -17.13 -14.79 -2.52
N GLU A 85 -17.15 -14.34 -3.78
CA GLU A 85 -18.18 -14.72 -4.75
C GLU A 85 -18.23 -16.24 -5.01
N LYS A 86 -17.10 -16.93 -4.89
CA LYS A 86 -17.03 -18.39 -5.11
C LYS A 86 -17.18 -19.22 -3.85
N ARG A 87 -16.62 -18.74 -2.74
CA ARG A 87 -16.46 -19.44 -1.46
C ARG A 87 -16.79 -18.49 -0.30
N PRO A 88 -18.05 -18.01 -0.18
CA PRO A 88 -18.44 -17.14 0.93
C PRO A 88 -18.33 -17.87 2.28
N ASP A 89 -18.33 -19.21 2.27
CA ASP A 89 -18.09 -20.05 3.44
C ASP A 89 -16.72 -19.83 4.07
N PHE A 90 -15.70 -19.43 3.31
CA PHE A 90 -14.36 -19.14 3.84
C PHE A 90 -14.28 -17.87 4.68
N PHE A 91 -15.27 -16.99 4.58
CA PHE A 91 -15.29 -15.75 5.33
C PHE A 91 -16.14 -15.87 6.59
N ASN A 92 -17.00 -16.89 6.69
CA ASN A 92 -17.81 -17.10 7.87
C ASN A 92 -17.03 -17.91 8.92
N PRO A 93 -16.73 -17.32 10.10
CA PRO A 93 -15.95 -18.00 11.13
C PRO A 93 -16.52 -19.37 11.48
N LYS A 94 -17.84 -19.47 11.71
CA LYS A 94 -18.53 -20.71 12.11
C LYS A 94 -18.44 -21.81 11.05
N LYS A 95 -18.25 -21.46 9.77
CA LYS A 95 -18.05 -22.43 8.69
C LYS A 95 -16.58 -22.83 8.57
N VAL A 96 -15.65 -21.88 8.64
CA VAL A 96 -14.21 -22.13 8.52
C VAL A 96 -13.73 -23.14 9.57
N SER A 97 -14.08 -22.94 10.84
CA SER A 97 -13.62 -23.81 11.94
C SER A 97 -14.11 -25.26 11.81
N ASN A 98 -15.22 -25.49 11.11
CA ASN A 98 -15.85 -26.80 11.03
C ASN A 98 -15.58 -27.54 9.70
N LYS A 99 -15.31 -26.81 8.62
CA LYS A 99 -15.38 -27.37 7.25
C LYS A 99 -14.18 -27.08 6.38
N SER A 100 -13.21 -26.31 6.85
CA SER A 100 -12.09 -25.87 6.04
C SER A 100 -10.77 -26.01 6.77
N SER A 101 -9.67 -25.92 6.02
CA SER A 101 -8.32 -25.86 6.57
C SER A 101 -7.54 -24.70 5.96
N ALA A 102 -6.48 -24.25 6.64
CA ALA A 102 -5.56 -23.26 6.06
C ALA A 102 -5.04 -23.70 4.67
N LEU A 103 -4.78 -24.99 4.47
CA LEU A 103 -4.32 -25.54 3.19
C LEU A 103 -5.39 -25.43 2.09
N GLU A 104 -6.67 -25.61 2.43
CA GLU A 104 -7.75 -25.46 1.46
C GLU A 104 -7.92 -24.00 1.02
N ILE A 105 -7.87 -23.07 1.98
CA ILE A 105 -7.91 -21.62 1.73
C ILE A 105 -6.73 -21.22 0.83
N GLU A 106 -5.52 -21.70 1.14
CA GLU A 106 -4.33 -21.44 0.34
C GLU A 106 -4.48 -21.95 -1.09
N LYS A 107 -4.95 -23.18 -1.30
CA LYS A 107 -5.18 -23.76 -2.63
C LYS A 107 -6.12 -22.90 -3.47
N GLN A 108 -7.25 -22.47 -2.90
CA GLN A 108 -8.22 -21.62 -3.61
C GLN A 108 -7.64 -20.23 -3.95
N LEU A 109 -6.86 -19.64 -3.04
CA LEU A 109 -6.15 -18.39 -3.32
C LEU A 109 -5.14 -18.55 -4.47
N ILE A 110 -4.39 -19.65 -4.49
CA ILE A 110 -3.45 -19.97 -5.58
C ILE A 110 -4.20 -20.11 -6.91
N GLU A 111 -5.27 -20.90 -6.95
CA GLU A 111 -6.09 -21.12 -8.16
C GLU A 111 -6.63 -19.78 -8.71
N LEU A 112 -7.11 -18.90 -7.83
CA LEU A 112 -7.59 -17.57 -8.23
C LEU A 112 -6.48 -16.68 -8.77
N LEU A 113 -5.30 -16.66 -8.13
CA LEU A 113 -4.16 -15.89 -8.62
C LEU A 113 -3.68 -16.37 -9.98
N ILE A 114 -3.64 -17.69 -10.20
CA ILE A 114 -3.29 -18.29 -11.49
C ILE A 114 -4.30 -17.85 -12.55
N SER A 115 -5.60 -18.06 -12.29
CA SER A 115 -6.66 -17.71 -13.23
C SER A 115 -6.68 -16.23 -13.59
N ASN A 116 -6.49 -15.34 -12.61
CA ASN A 116 -6.43 -13.90 -12.84
C ASN A 116 -5.24 -13.52 -13.72
N ARG A 117 -4.07 -14.14 -13.50
CA ARG A 117 -2.87 -13.85 -14.27
C ARG A 117 -2.97 -14.37 -15.70
N GLU A 118 -3.52 -15.56 -15.90
CA GLU A 118 -3.80 -16.10 -17.24
C GLU A 118 -4.69 -15.17 -18.04
N LYS A 119 -5.78 -14.66 -17.42
CA LYS A 119 -6.68 -13.67 -18.04
C LYS A 119 -5.97 -12.35 -18.36
N GLU A 120 -5.08 -11.88 -17.48
CA GLU A 120 -4.32 -10.64 -17.72
C GLU A 120 -3.33 -10.79 -18.88
N GLU A 121 -2.61 -11.91 -18.94
CA GLU A 121 -1.69 -12.20 -20.04
C GLU A 121 -2.43 -12.42 -21.36
N GLU A 122 -3.57 -13.13 -21.35
CA GLU A 122 -4.43 -13.25 -22.51
C GLU A 122 -4.88 -11.87 -23.01
N ARG A 123 -5.29 -10.97 -22.10
CA ARG A 123 -5.65 -9.58 -22.44
C ARG A 123 -4.48 -8.82 -23.05
N LYS A 124 -3.27 -8.93 -22.50
CA LYS A 124 -2.05 -8.30 -23.06
C LYS A 124 -1.73 -8.83 -24.45
N ILE A 125 -1.86 -10.14 -24.66
CA ILE A 125 -1.67 -10.77 -25.97
C ILE A 125 -2.71 -10.24 -26.95
N ARG A 126 -3.99 -10.23 -26.59
CA ARG A 126 -5.07 -9.67 -27.41
C ARG A 126 -4.81 -8.20 -27.77
N THR A 127 -4.44 -7.35 -26.80
CA THR A 127 -4.11 -5.94 -27.08
C THR A 127 -2.90 -5.79 -28.00
N LYS A 128 -1.84 -6.59 -27.83
CA LYS A 128 -0.67 -6.58 -28.73
C LYS A 128 -1.01 -7.08 -30.13
N ILE A 129 -1.90 -8.08 -30.23
CA ILE A 129 -2.44 -8.60 -31.49
C ILE A 129 -3.25 -7.49 -32.15
N THR A 130 -4.24 -6.90 -31.48
CA THR A 130 -5.05 -5.80 -32.03
C THR A 130 -4.18 -4.62 -32.48
N ALA A 131 -3.20 -4.20 -31.68
CA ALA A 131 -2.25 -3.14 -32.07
C ALA A 131 -1.38 -3.53 -33.28
N ARG A 132 -0.96 -4.80 -33.39
CA ARG A 132 -0.23 -5.29 -34.57
C ARG A 132 -1.13 -5.48 -35.79
N PHE A 133 -2.40 -5.82 -35.63
CA PHE A 133 -3.34 -6.00 -36.74
C PHE A 133 -3.81 -4.64 -37.30
N GLU A 134 -3.75 -3.57 -36.52
CA GLU A 134 -3.86 -2.19 -37.03
C GLU A 134 -2.62 -1.78 -37.86
N ASP A 135 -1.44 -2.34 -37.56
CA ASP A 135 -0.19 -2.11 -38.33
C ASP A 135 0.02 -3.09 -39.52
N VAL A 136 -0.67 -4.23 -39.55
CA VAL A 136 -0.44 -5.34 -40.50
C VAL A 136 -1.70 -5.62 -41.33
N GLN A 137 -2.27 -4.58 -41.92
CA GLN A 137 -3.13 -4.74 -43.12
C GLN A 137 -2.30 -4.92 -44.41
N ILE A 138 -0.98 -5.05 -44.31
CA ILE A 138 -0.08 -5.35 -45.43
C ILE A 138 0.66 -6.64 -45.14
N SER A 139 0.37 -7.66 -45.96
CA SER A 139 1.10 -8.91 -46.16
C SER A 139 1.05 -9.94 -45.01
N PHE A 140 0.41 -11.08 -45.25
CA PHE A 140 1.10 -12.27 -45.78
C PHE A 140 0.14 -13.44 -46.00
N LYS A 141 0.37 -14.15 -47.10
CA LYS A 141 -0.16 -15.47 -47.43
C LYS A 141 0.97 -16.50 -47.25
N PHE A 142 0.61 -17.67 -46.74
CA PHE A 142 1.39 -18.92 -46.63
C PHE A 142 2.51 -19.00 -45.57
N ILE A 143 2.45 -20.04 -44.73
CA ILE A 143 3.54 -20.97 -44.41
C ILE A 143 2.92 -22.29 -43.90
N SER A 144 3.54 -23.40 -44.32
CA SER A 144 3.13 -24.80 -44.25
C SER A 144 3.52 -25.54 -42.95
N LYS A 145 3.09 -26.82 -42.91
CA LYS A 145 2.91 -27.77 -41.79
C LYS A 145 4.16 -28.29 -41.05
N GLU A 146 5.40 -27.94 -41.42
CA GLU A 146 6.62 -28.47 -40.76
C GLU A 146 7.01 -27.74 -39.46
N LYS A 147 6.31 -26.66 -39.10
CA LYS A 147 6.58 -25.88 -37.88
C LYS A 147 6.13 -26.55 -36.58
N ASN A 148 5.36 -27.64 -36.60
CA ASN A 148 4.60 -28.07 -35.41
C ASN A 148 5.44 -28.60 -34.23
N GLU A 149 6.41 -29.51 -34.43
CA GLU A 149 7.15 -30.11 -33.29
C GLU A 149 8.13 -29.14 -32.63
N LYS A 150 8.85 -28.33 -33.42
CA LYS A 150 9.73 -27.28 -32.88
C LYS A 150 8.92 -26.17 -32.19
N THR A 151 7.66 -25.97 -32.58
CA THR A 151 6.75 -25.04 -31.91
C THR A 151 6.25 -25.62 -30.59
N GLU A 152 6.06 -26.94 -30.50
CA GLU A 152 5.55 -27.64 -29.32
C GLU A 152 6.57 -27.71 -28.16
N ILE A 153 7.86 -27.98 -28.47
CA ILE A 153 8.94 -27.91 -27.47
C ILE A 153 9.13 -26.47 -26.96
N ASN A 154 9.12 -25.48 -27.87
CA ASN A 154 9.16 -24.06 -27.49
C ASN A 154 7.94 -23.64 -26.65
N LEU A 155 6.78 -24.28 -26.86
CA LEU A 155 5.56 -24.04 -26.08
C LEU A 155 5.69 -24.62 -24.66
N LEU A 156 6.24 -25.83 -24.51
CA LEU A 156 6.51 -26.48 -23.23
C LEU A 156 7.53 -25.70 -22.39
N ASP A 157 8.63 -25.26 -22.97
CA ASP A 157 9.61 -24.41 -22.27
C ASP A 157 9.01 -23.05 -21.90
N SER A 158 8.19 -22.47 -22.79
CA SER A 158 7.43 -21.26 -22.49
C SER A 158 6.45 -21.45 -21.33
N LEU A 159 5.78 -22.61 -21.26
CA LEU A 159 4.86 -22.97 -20.18
C LEU A 159 5.60 -23.20 -18.86
N GLN A 160 6.73 -23.89 -18.86
CA GLN A 160 7.54 -24.10 -17.66
C GLN A 160 8.07 -22.77 -17.09
N GLU A 161 8.58 -21.88 -17.95
CA GLU A 161 9.01 -20.54 -17.54
C GLU A 161 7.83 -19.69 -17.05
N LYS A 162 6.64 -19.83 -17.64
CA LYS A 162 5.39 -19.21 -17.14
C LYS A 162 5.03 -19.73 -15.75
N PHE A 163 5.05 -21.05 -15.53
CA PHE A 163 4.78 -21.65 -14.22
C PHE A 163 5.81 -21.23 -13.17
N ARG A 164 7.09 -21.12 -13.54
CA ARG A 164 8.14 -20.59 -12.67
C ARG A 164 7.82 -19.15 -12.24
N LYS A 165 7.49 -18.27 -13.19
CA LYS A 165 7.09 -16.88 -12.90
C LYS A 165 5.81 -16.80 -12.07
N ILE A 166 4.85 -17.70 -12.29
CA ILE A 166 3.64 -17.83 -11.47
C ILE A 166 4.01 -18.18 -10.02
N ARG A 167 4.84 -19.20 -9.83
CA ARG A 167 5.32 -19.63 -8.51
C ARG A 167 6.10 -18.53 -7.79
N GLU A 168 6.94 -17.77 -8.49
CA GLU A 168 7.66 -16.63 -7.89
C GLU A 168 6.71 -15.52 -7.44
N VAL A 169 5.69 -15.21 -8.23
CA VAL A 169 4.66 -14.24 -7.85
C VAL A 169 3.85 -14.73 -6.66
N VAL A 170 3.42 -16.00 -6.67
CA VAL A 170 2.71 -16.63 -5.55
C VAL A 170 3.52 -16.59 -4.25
N LYS A 171 4.84 -16.89 -4.32
CA LYS A 171 5.76 -16.76 -3.18
C LYS A 171 5.83 -15.32 -2.64
N GLY A 172 5.75 -14.31 -3.51
CA GLY A 172 5.74 -12.91 -3.12
C GLY A 172 4.53 -12.49 -2.27
N TYR A 173 3.40 -13.19 -2.37
CA TYR A 173 2.19 -12.89 -1.59
C TYR A 173 2.15 -13.55 -0.22
N LYS A 174 3.08 -14.47 0.11
CA LYS A 174 3.10 -15.21 1.38
C LYS A 174 1.75 -15.86 1.72
N LEU A 175 1.15 -16.53 0.74
CA LEU A 175 -0.20 -17.09 0.89
C LEU A 175 -0.30 -18.11 2.03
N ASP A 176 0.77 -18.83 2.32
CA ASP A 176 0.88 -19.77 3.43
C ASP A 176 0.77 -19.08 4.79
N GLU A 177 1.38 -17.90 4.94
CA GLU A 177 1.30 -17.08 6.15
C GLU A 177 -0.11 -16.48 6.28
N ILE A 178 -0.67 -16.01 5.16
CA ILE A 178 -2.01 -15.43 5.10
C ILE A 178 -3.07 -16.49 5.45
N SER A 179 -3.03 -17.67 4.84
CA SER A 179 -4.02 -18.73 5.03
C SER A 179 -4.00 -19.27 6.46
N ARG A 180 -2.80 -19.46 7.04
CA ARG A 180 -2.64 -19.86 8.44
C ARG A 180 -3.15 -18.79 9.39
N SER A 181 -2.78 -17.52 9.17
CA SER A 181 -3.27 -16.41 9.99
C SER A 181 -4.79 -16.28 9.89
N TRP A 182 -5.35 -16.41 8.69
CA TRP A 182 -6.80 -16.39 8.46
C TRP A 182 -7.48 -17.50 9.27
N PHE A 183 -7.09 -18.75 9.07
CA PHE A 183 -7.71 -19.89 9.74
C PHE A 183 -7.65 -19.76 11.27
N HIS A 184 -6.47 -19.42 11.81
CA HIS A 184 -6.29 -19.14 13.24
C HIS A 184 -7.23 -18.03 13.72
N ASN A 185 -7.23 -16.88 13.05
CA ASN A 185 -8.02 -15.72 13.48
C ASN A 185 -9.53 -16.01 13.42
N MET A 186 -9.99 -16.85 12.51
CA MET A 186 -11.41 -17.28 12.46
C MET A 186 -11.79 -18.17 13.64
N ASN A 187 -10.89 -19.07 14.06
CA ASN A 187 -11.11 -19.88 15.26
C ASN A 187 -11.15 -19.00 16.52
N VAL A 188 -10.19 -18.09 16.67
CA VAL A 188 -10.19 -17.13 17.79
C VAL A 188 -11.46 -16.29 17.78
N LEU A 189 -11.91 -15.84 16.61
CA LEU A 189 -13.13 -15.05 16.50
C LEU A 189 -14.37 -15.83 16.95
N ASN A 190 -14.48 -17.11 16.58
CA ASN A 190 -15.55 -17.97 17.07
C ASN A 190 -15.49 -18.17 18.59
N GLU A 191 -14.33 -18.56 19.10
CA GLU A 191 -14.16 -18.98 20.50
C GLU A 191 -14.32 -17.83 21.48
N LEU A 192 -13.79 -16.65 21.15
CA LEU A 192 -13.71 -15.53 22.09
C LEU A 192 -14.71 -14.40 21.79
N TRP A 193 -15.26 -14.35 20.57
CA TRP A 193 -16.03 -13.21 20.09
C TRP A 193 -17.35 -13.59 19.42
N ASP A 194 -17.84 -14.81 19.64
CA ASP A 194 -19.07 -15.40 19.04
C ASP A 194 -19.10 -15.31 17.50
N GLY A 195 -17.91 -15.33 16.90
CA GLY A 195 -17.76 -15.21 15.47
C GLY A 195 -18.09 -13.81 14.94
N ASP A 196 -18.13 -12.75 15.76
CA ASP A 196 -18.40 -11.37 15.32
C ASP A 196 -17.31 -10.41 15.80
N LEU A 197 -16.53 -9.88 14.86
CA LEU A 197 -15.42 -8.98 15.15
C LEU A 197 -15.89 -7.68 15.84
N ARG A 198 -17.13 -7.25 15.64
CA ARG A 198 -17.68 -6.04 16.29
C ARG A 198 -17.69 -6.18 17.82
N ASN A 199 -17.73 -7.41 18.34
CA ASN A 199 -17.65 -7.68 19.78
C ASN A 199 -16.29 -7.29 20.39
N VAL A 200 -15.21 -7.26 19.60
CA VAL A 200 -13.90 -6.73 20.06
C VAL A 200 -14.03 -5.27 20.47
N PHE A 201 -14.86 -4.50 19.77
CA PHE A 201 -15.06 -3.06 19.97
C PHE A 201 -16.19 -2.72 20.95
N LYS A 202 -16.95 -3.72 21.43
CA LYS A 202 -18.08 -3.48 22.33
C LYS A 202 -17.62 -2.83 23.63
N GLY A 203 -18.19 -1.66 23.92
CA GLY A 203 -17.90 -0.87 25.12
C GLY A 203 -16.54 -0.16 25.10
N VAL A 204 -15.82 -0.15 23.96
CA VAL A 204 -14.50 0.47 23.85
C VAL A 204 -14.62 1.85 23.20
N ASN A 205 -13.93 2.83 23.79
CA ASN A 205 -13.75 4.17 23.20
C ASN A 205 -12.27 4.52 22.95
N ASP A 206 -11.36 3.56 23.17
CA ASP A 206 -9.92 3.72 23.00
C ASP A 206 -9.33 2.64 22.08
N PHE A 207 -8.48 3.06 21.14
CA PHE A 207 -7.83 2.17 20.19
C PHE A 207 -6.92 1.13 20.86
N GLU A 208 -6.11 1.53 21.86
CA GLU A 208 -5.16 0.60 22.49
C GLU A 208 -5.87 -0.42 23.38
N GLU A 209 -7.00 -0.05 24.00
CA GLU A 209 -7.89 -1.01 24.66
C GLU A 209 -8.42 -2.05 23.67
N ALA A 210 -8.99 -1.62 22.54
CA ALA A 210 -9.52 -2.54 21.52
C ALA A 210 -8.40 -3.43 20.94
N PHE A 211 -7.23 -2.86 20.65
CA PHE A 211 -6.09 -3.61 20.14
C PHE A 211 -5.57 -4.62 21.17
N GLY A 212 -5.51 -4.23 22.45
CA GLY A 212 -5.05 -5.10 23.53
C GLY A 212 -5.88 -6.37 23.69
N ARG A 213 -7.17 -6.35 23.33
CA ARG A 213 -8.05 -7.52 23.34
C ARG A 213 -7.66 -8.61 22.34
N ILE A 214 -6.99 -8.24 21.24
CA ILE A 214 -6.61 -9.17 20.16
C ILE A 214 -5.10 -9.22 19.88
N ASP A 215 -4.27 -8.56 20.70
CA ASP A 215 -2.82 -8.54 20.51
C ASP A 215 -2.20 -9.89 20.86
N TYR A 216 -1.84 -10.66 19.82
CA TYR A 216 -1.21 -11.98 19.96
C TYR A 216 0.09 -11.95 20.78
N LYS A 217 0.77 -10.81 20.89
CA LYS A 217 1.98 -10.71 21.73
C LYS A 217 1.68 -10.64 23.22
N ARG A 218 0.47 -10.24 23.58
CA ARG A 218 0.02 -10.10 24.98
C ARG A 218 -0.87 -11.26 25.41
N ASN A 219 -1.48 -11.93 24.44
CA ASN A 219 -2.43 -13.02 24.66
C ASN A 219 -2.15 -14.11 23.63
N ASP A 220 -1.84 -15.33 24.07
CA ASP A 220 -1.60 -16.48 23.18
C ASP A 220 -2.84 -16.84 22.33
N MET A 221 -4.02 -16.32 22.71
CA MET A 221 -5.27 -16.41 21.95
C MET A 221 -5.60 -15.12 21.18
N GLY A 222 -4.60 -14.29 20.85
CA GLY A 222 -4.79 -13.11 20.00
C GLY A 222 -4.82 -13.41 18.50
N PHE A 223 -4.94 -12.36 17.69
CA PHE A 223 -4.97 -12.49 16.23
C PHE A 223 -3.55 -12.52 15.65
N ILE A 224 -3.19 -13.63 14.99
CA ILE A 224 -1.89 -13.79 14.34
C ILE A 224 -1.73 -12.77 13.22
N GLY A 225 -0.62 -12.03 13.32
CA GLY A 225 -0.15 -10.98 12.43
C GLY A 225 -1.12 -9.79 12.26
N MET A 226 -2.03 -9.61 13.21
CA MET A 226 -2.70 -8.34 13.44
C MET A 226 -1.75 -7.40 14.19
N ARG A 227 -0.97 -6.62 13.44
CA ARG A 227 -0.12 -5.56 14.01
C ARG A 227 -0.91 -4.26 14.13
N ARG A 228 -0.46 -3.29 14.95
CA ARG A 228 -1.10 -1.96 15.10
C ARG A 228 -1.49 -1.35 13.76
N LYS A 229 -0.58 -1.27 12.78
CA LYS A 229 -0.89 -0.78 11.41
C LYS A 229 -2.14 -1.44 10.83
N ILE A 230 -2.20 -2.76 10.85
CA ILE A 230 -3.29 -3.54 10.23
C ILE A 230 -4.58 -3.34 11.02
N PHE A 231 -4.49 -3.28 12.35
CA PHE A 231 -5.65 -3.03 13.20
C PHE A 231 -6.18 -1.60 13.08
N SER A 232 -5.31 -0.58 12.96
CA SER A 232 -5.69 0.80 12.66
C SER A 232 -6.44 0.87 11.33
N LEU A 233 -5.91 0.22 10.29
CA LEU A 233 -6.56 0.21 8.97
C LEU A 233 -7.95 -0.45 9.04
N LEU A 234 -8.06 -1.60 9.73
CA LEU A 234 -9.32 -2.29 9.95
C LEU A 234 -10.34 -1.42 10.70
N THR A 235 -9.91 -0.84 11.82
CA THR A 235 -10.75 0.02 12.67
C THR A 235 -11.30 1.20 11.87
N ILE A 236 -10.45 1.86 11.07
CA ILE A 236 -10.85 2.97 10.21
C ILE A 236 -11.91 2.54 9.19
N TRP A 237 -11.74 1.37 8.55
CA TRP A 237 -12.74 0.88 7.61
C TRP A 237 -14.06 0.53 8.28
N LEU A 238 -14.02 -0.18 9.40
CA LEU A 238 -15.25 -0.51 10.14
C LEU A 238 -15.99 0.76 10.57
N GLN A 239 -15.27 1.83 10.96
CA GLN A 239 -15.85 3.14 11.26
C GLN A 239 -16.40 3.84 10.02
N GLU A 240 -15.68 3.81 8.89
CA GLU A 240 -16.12 4.39 7.60
C GLU A 240 -17.44 3.76 7.13
N PHE A 241 -17.62 2.46 7.34
CA PHE A 241 -18.85 1.73 7.01
C PHE A 241 -19.91 1.76 8.12
N GLY A 242 -19.68 2.45 9.24
CA GLY A 242 -20.63 2.52 10.36
C GLY A 242 -20.84 1.19 11.10
N LEU A 243 -19.94 0.22 10.95
CA LEU A 243 -20.02 -1.11 11.57
C LEU A 243 -19.61 -1.11 13.04
N ILE A 244 -18.84 -0.09 13.46
CA ILE A 244 -18.45 0.17 14.85
C ILE A 244 -18.52 1.69 15.13
N PRO A 245 -18.63 2.11 16.41
CA PRO A 245 -18.59 3.53 16.77
C PRO A 245 -17.30 4.24 16.35
N ILE A 246 -17.43 5.53 16.05
CA ILE A 246 -16.29 6.40 15.76
C ILE A 246 -15.62 6.80 17.09
N PHE A 247 -14.34 6.48 17.22
CA PHE A 247 -13.46 6.93 18.30
C PHE A 247 -12.06 7.22 17.74
N PRO A 248 -11.21 7.98 18.46
CA PRO A 248 -9.88 8.36 17.97
C PRO A 248 -9.05 7.14 17.60
N THR A 249 -8.65 7.04 16.33
CA THR A 249 -7.87 5.93 15.79
C THR A 249 -6.56 6.46 15.19
N PRO A 250 -5.39 5.87 15.49
CA PRO A 250 -4.13 6.30 14.91
C PRO A 250 -4.11 6.11 13.39
N ILE A 251 -3.25 6.87 12.71
CA ILE A 251 -2.96 6.58 11.31
C ILE A 251 -2.24 5.22 11.19
N PRO A 252 -2.60 4.37 10.21
CA PRO A 252 -1.86 3.16 9.88
C PRO A 252 -0.43 3.51 9.43
N ILE A 253 0.55 3.37 10.34
CA ILE A 253 1.94 3.70 10.04
C ILE A 253 2.57 2.64 9.14
N ASP A 254 2.69 2.96 7.86
CA ASP A 254 3.44 2.21 6.86
C ASP A 254 4.55 3.04 6.23
N SER A 255 5.20 2.51 5.20
CA SER A 255 6.27 3.22 4.51
C SER A 255 5.82 4.46 3.75
N GLN A 256 4.54 4.56 3.35
CA GLN A 256 4.01 5.76 2.73
C GLN A 256 3.83 6.86 3.77
N ALA A 257 3.20 6.54 4.90
CA ALA A 257 3.00 7.46 6.01
C ALA A 257 4.35 7.93 6.58
N LEU A 258 5.25 7.01 6.94
CA LEU A 258 6.56 7.36 7.50
C LEU A 258 7.37 8.25 6.57
N ARG A 259 7.32 7.99 5.27
CA ARG A 259 8.01 8.82 4.28
C ARG A 259 7.46 10.24 4.26
N ILE A 260 6.14 10.42 4.26
CA ILE A 260 5.52 11.76 4.30
C ILE A 260 5.90 12.48 5.59
N LEU A 261 5.75 11.81 6.73
CA LEU A 261 6.06 12.39 8.04
C LEU A 261 7.54 12.79 8.17
N TRP A 262 8.46 12.01 7.60
CA TRP A 262 9.88 12.33 7.65
C TRP A 262 10.30 13.35 6.59
N ALA A 263 9.73 13.29 5.40
CA ALA A 263 9.99 14.25 4.33
C ALA A 263 9.54 15.67 4.70
N THR A 264 8.48 15.79 5.50
CA THR A 264 7.93 17.06 5.96
C THR A 264 8.53 17.56 7.27
N GLU A 265 9.52 16.85 7.84
CA GLU A 265 10.11 17.15 9.16
C GLU A 265 9.09 17.16 10.31
N ILE A 266 7.98 16.43 10.18
CA ILE A 266 7.13 16.11 11.33
C ILE A 266 7.92 15.22 12.28
N ILE A 267 8.57 14.18 11.75
CA ILE A 267 9.59 13.42 12.47
C ILE A 267 10.90 14.21 12.31
N LYS A 268 11.42 14.80 13.39
CA LYS A 268 12.62 15.66 13.33
C LYS A 268 13.90 14.91 13.63
N GLU A 269 13.97 14.38 14.84
CA GLU A 269 15.16 13.73 15.37
C GLU A 269 14.76 12.40 15.97
N THR A 270 15.61 11.41 15.79
CA THR A 270 15.39 10.10 16.38
C THR A 270 16.71 9.57 16.88
N PHE A 271 16.71 8.94 18.06
CA PHE A 271 17.84 8.11 18.53
C PHE A 271 18.19 6.96 17.58
N TRP A 272 17.35 6.73 16.56
CA TRP A 272 17.48 5.68 15.56
C TRP A 272 18.13 6.18 14.26
N THR A 273 18.36 7.49 14.13
CA THR A 273 18.98 8.08 12.95
C THR A 273 20.46 7.74 12.96
N LYS A 274 20.94 7.18 11.86
CA LYS A 274 22.35 6.84 11.65
C LYS A 274 22.76 7.20 10.24
N LEU A 275 24.05 7.41 10.03
CA LEU A 275 24.59 7.46 8.67
C LEU A 275 24.46 6.05 8.05
N PHE A 276 24.07 6.02 6.79
CA PHE A 276 23.91 4.78 6.04
C PHE A 276 25.28 4.22 5.69
N GLU A 277 25.53 3.01 6.18
CA GLU A 277 26.75 2.25 5.89
C GLU A 277 26.40 1.15 4.86
N PRO A 278 26.90 1.26 3.63
CA PRO A 278 26.60 0.28 2.58
C PRO A 278 27.23 -1.07 2.92
N GLN A 279 26.47 -2.13 2.66
CA GLN A 279 26.95 -3.52 2.63
C GLN A 279 27.11 -3.94 1.16
N GLU A 280 27.66 -5.13 0.90
CA GLU A 280 27.98 -5.62 -0.46
C GLU A 280 26.82 -5.48 -1.47
N LYS A 281 25.56 -5.59 -1.02
CA LYS A 281 24.35 -5.47 -1.87
C LYS A 281 23.70 -4.08 -1.86
N HIS A 282 24.30 -3.11 -1.17
CA HIS A 282 23.77 -1.75 -1.05
C HIS A 282 24.41 -0.82 -2.09
N PRO A 283 23.65 0.12 -2.67
CA PRO A 283 24.20 1.16 -3.54
C PRO A 283 25.13 2.09 -2.76
N ILE A 284 26.38 2.22 -3.24
CA ILE A 284 27.40 3.09 -2.66
C ILE A 284 26.97 4.57 -2.61
N GLN A 285 26.07 4.97 -3.51
CA GLN A 285 25.50 6.33 -3.59
C GLN A 285 24.77 6.75 -2.32
N LEU A 286 24.32 5.80 -1.49
CA LEU A 286 23.66 6.09 -0.22
C LEU A 286 24.63 6.25 0.94
N ALA A 287 25.93 6.01 0.76
CA ALA A 287 26.93 6.09 1.82
C ALA A 287 26.90 7.47 2.50
N GLY A 288 26.88 7.48 3.83
CA GLY A 288 26.89 8.71 4.62
C GLY A 288 25.56 9.47 4.64
N LYS A 289 24.51 9.00 3.97
CA LYS A 289 23.18 9.62 4.02
C LYS A 289 22.47 9.29 5.33
N GLU A 290 21.67 10.21 5.86
CA GLU A 290 20.86 9.94 7.05
C GLU A 290 19.85 8.82 6.78
N SER A 291 19.80 7.85 7.68
CA SER A 291 18.92 6.70 7.58
C SER A 291 18.27 6.35 8.92
N ILE A 292 17.06 5.82 8.86
CA ILE A 292 16.33 5.28 10.01
C ILE A 292 15.95 3.85 9.71
N ARG A 293 16.26 2.97 10.66
CA ARG A 293 15.82 1.58 10.64
C ARG A 293 14.42 1.47 11.20
N VAL A 294 13.49 1.01 10.37
CA VAL A 294 12.09 0.93 10.74
C VAL A 294 11.86 -0.38 11.49
N TYR A 295 11.77 -0.27 12.81
CA TYR A 295 11.42 -1.35 13.71
C TYR A 295 10.15 -1.02 14.47
N GLU A 296 9.52 -2.05 15.03
CA GLU A 296 8.24 -1.95 15.72
C GLU A 296 8.22 -0.88 16.84
N PRO A 297 9.23 -0.76 17.74
CA PRO A 297 9.20 0.29 18.77
C PRO A 297 9.25 1.72 18.22
N PHE A 298 9.81 1.91 17.02
CA PHE A 298 9.78 3.20 16.33
C PHE A 298 8.39 3.45 15.75
N VAL A 299 7.83 2.47 15.05
CA VAL A 299 6.48 2.53 14.46
C VAL A 299 5.40 2.74 15.51
N ASP A 300 5.49 2.05 16.64
CA ASP A 300 4.56 2.17 17.77
C ASP A 300 4.56 3.59 18.35
N GLN A 301 5.74 4.21 18.51
CA GLN A 301 5.85 5.60 18.99
C GLN A 301 5.20 6.60 18.02
N VAL A 302 5.38 6.41 16.71
CA VAL A 302 4.72 7.26 15.70
C VAL A 302 3.21 7.03 15.70
N THR A 303 2.77 5.79 15.89
CA THR A 303 1.35 5.40 15.95
C THR A 303 0.67 6.10 17.13
N ILE A 304 1.18 5.92 18.35
CA ILE A 304 0.64 6.53 19.57
C ILE A 304 0.65 8.05 19.49
N TRP A 305 1.78 8.64 19.06
CA TRP A 305 1.87 10.09 18.88
C TRP A 305 0.79 10.60 17.90
N SER A 306 0.57 9.90 16.79
CA SER A 306 -0.38 10.35 15.78
C SER A 306 -1.82 10.34 16.25
N GLN A 307 -2.22 9.35 17.05
CA GLN A 307 -3.57 9.30 17.65
C GLN A 307 -3.78 10.49 18.58
N ASN A 308 -2.86 10.69 19.53
CA ASN A 308 -2.93 11.78 20.49
C ASN A 308 -2.95 13.13 19.79
N PHE A 309 -2.06 13.33 18.82
CA PHE A 309 -1.97 14.57 18.05
C PHE A 309 -3.27 14.87 17.28
N MET A 310 -3.83 13.88 16.60
CA MET A 310 -5.10 14.08 15.87
C MET A 310 -6.25 14.40 16.82
N GLN A 311 -6.33 13.73 17.96
CA GLN A 311 -7.35 13.98 18.98
C GLN A 311 -7.21 15.38 19.59
N GLU A 312 -6.02 15.78 19.99
CA GLU A 312 -5.72 17.10 20.59
C GLU A 312 -6.04 18.25 19.64
N HIS A 313 -5.76 18.08 18.34
CA HIS A 313 -5.94 19.12 17.33
C HIS A 313 -7.25 19.01 16.52
N GLY A 314 -8.13 18.05 16.85
CA GLY A 314 -9.42 17.89 16.19
C GLY A 314 -9.36 17.42 14.73
N PHE A 315 -8.28 16.75 14.32
CA PHE A 315 -8.17 16.18 12.97
C PHE A 315 -8.92 14.85 12.88
N SER A 316 -9.71 14.69 11.82
CA SER A 316 -10.41 13.43 11.55
C SER A 316 -9.46 12.38 10.97
N HIS A 317 -9.27 11.27 11.67
CA HIS A 317 -8.49 10.14 11.14
C HIS A 317 -9.13 9.53 9.88
N LEU A 318 -10.45 9.64 9.72
CA LEU A 318 -11.19 9.26 8.51
C LEU A 318 -10.83 10.16 7.31
N HIS A 319 -10.20 11.32 7.56
CA HIS A 319 -9.71 12.20 6.53
C HIS A 319 -8.22 12.06 6.29
N ILE A 320 -7.44 12.16 7.37
CA ILE A 320 -5.98 12.16 7.31
C ILE A 320 -5.45 10.83 6.74
N ASN A 321 -5.96 9.68 7.21
CA ASN A 321 -5.44 8.38 6.78
C ASN A 321 -5.56 8.15 5.27
N PRO A 322 -6.76 8.14 4.67
CA PRO A 322 -6.88 7.84 3.24
C PRO A 322 -6.21 8.91 2.36
N ALA A 323 -6.17 10.17 2.81
CA ALA A 323 -5.44 11.23 2.11
C ALA A 323 -3.93 11.00 2.13
N ILE A 324 -3.32 10.72 3.29
CA ILE A 324 -1.88 10.37 3.39
C ILE A 324 -1.55 9.19 2.49
N TRP A 325 -2.39 8.15 2.53
CA TRP A 325 -2.19 6.95 1.72
C TRP A 325 -2.19 7.25 0.23
N LEU A 326 -3.19 7.99 -0.27
CA LEU A 326 -3.26 8.41 -1.68
C LEU A 326 -2.12 9.34 -2.07
N LEU A 327 -1.77 10.33 -1.24
CA LEU A 327 -0.64 11.23 -1.50
C LEU A 327 0.67 10.45 -1.61
N GLY A 328 0.91 9.52 -0.69
CA GLY A 328 2.10 8.68 -0.67
C GLY A 328 2.20 7.83 -1.94
N ARG A 329 1.11 7.14 -2.27
CA ARG A 329 1.05 6.20 -3.38
C ARG A 329 0.99 6.86 -4.75
N ASN A 330 0.13 7.86 -4.94
CA ASN A 330 -0.20 8.39 -6.26
C ASN A 330 0.70 9.56 -6.65
N LEU A 331 1.25 10.30 -5.67
CA LEU A 331 2.14 11.44 -5.93
C LEU A 331 3.56 11.14 -5.48
N CYS A 332 3.78 10.94 -4.19
CA CYS A 332 5.12 10.88 -3.60
C CYS A 332 5.95 9.71 -4.17
N ARG A 333 5.33 8.57 -4.47
CA ARG A 333 5.99 7.41 -5.13
C ARG A 333 6.43 7.72 -6.57
N LYS A 334 5.66 8.53 -7.29
CA LYS A 334 5.88 8.86 -8.71
C LYS A 334 6.80 10.08 -8.90
N SER A 335 7.15 10.79 -7.83
CA SER A 335 8.18 11.82 -7.87
C SER A 335 9.51 11.21 -8.35
N PHE A 336 10.18 11.84 -9.31
CA PHE A 336 11.41 11.34 -9.91
C PHE A 336 12.51 11.18 -8.85
N GLN A 337 12.62 12.16 -7.95
CA GLN A 337 13.55 12.15 -6.81
C GLN A 337 13.26 11.04 -5.79
N ASN A 338 12.04 10.50 -5.76
CA ASN A 338 11.68 9.38 -4.87
C ASN A 338 11.59 8.04 -5.62
N SER A 339 11.81 8.05 -6.94
CA SER A 339 11.75 6.88 -7.79
C SER A 339 13.11 6.19 -7.84
N SER A 340 13.10 4.87 -8.01
CA SER A 340 14.29 4.07 -8.31
C SER A 340 14.07 3.38 -9.65
N LYS A 341 15.04 3.44 -10.57
CA LYS A 341 14.99 2.57 -11.75
C LYS A 341 14.99 1.09 -11.29
N ALA A 342 14.05 0.32 -11.82
CA ALA A 342 14.04 -1.12 -11.61
C ALA A 342 15.35 -1.71 -12.17
N GLU A 343 15.85 -2.73 -11.50
CA GLU A 343 17.03 -3.55 -11.84
C GLU A 343 18.41 -3.06 -11.37
N SER A 344 18.63 -1.79 -11.01
CA SER A 344 19.93 -1.37 -10.42
C SER A 344 19.96 -0.10 -9.54
N THR A 345 18.81 0.36 -9.01
CA THR A 345 18.68 1.40 -7.94
C THR A 345 19.68 2.56 -8.02
N VAL A 346 19.76 3.20 -9.18
CA VAL A 346 20.31 4.55 -9.30
C VAL A 346 19.35 5.49 -8.59
N TYR A 347 19.85 6.25 -7.61
CA TYR A 347 19.13 7.35 -6.98
C TYR A 347 19.57 8.65 -7.60
N PHE A 348 18.61 9.50 -7.96
CA PHE A 348 18.90 10.83 -8.45
C PHE A 348 19.05 11.77 -7.26
N GLU A 349 20.28 12.02 -6.85
CA GLU A 349 20.54 13.02 -5.83
C GLU A 349 20.00 14.37 -6.29
N PRO A 350 19.23 15.09 -5.46
CA PRO A 350 18.70 16.40 -5.82
C PRO A 350 19.79 17.38 -6.27
N LYS A 351 20.98 17.33 -5.66
CA LYS A 351 22.13 18.15 -6.07
C LYS A 351 22.60 17.83 -7.50
N ALA A 352 22.69 16.54 -7.85
CA ALA A 352 23.07 16.13 -9.21
C ALA A 352 22.04 16.57 -10.26
N LEU A 353 20.75 16.55 -9.93
CA LEU A 353 19.67 17.06 -10.78
C LEU A 353 19.69 18.59 -10.93
N LEU A 354 20.15 19.32 -9.92
CA LEU A 354 20.34 20.77 -9.98
C LEU A 354 21.51 21.13 -10.88
N GLU A 355 22.63 20.41 -10.74
CA GLU A 355 23.86 20.61 -11.52
C GLU A 355 23.72 20.14 -12.97
N ASN A 356 22.84 19.17 -13.23
CA ASN A 356 22.65 18.58 -14.56
C ASN A 356 21.14 18.49 -14.90
N PRO A 357 20.51 19.60 -15.33
CA PRO A 357 19.09 19.62 -15.66
C PRO A 357 18.66 18.60 -16.73
N ASP A 358 19.56 18.17 -17.60
CA ASP A 358 19.28 17.15 -18.63
C ASP A 358 19.04 15.74 -18.05
N LEU A 359 19.33 15.51 -16.77
CA LEU A 359 19.00 14.26 -16.09
C LEU A 359 17.49 14.11 -15.83
N TRP A 360 16.72 15.20 -15.90
CA TRP A 360 15.27 15.13 -15.83
C TRP A 360 14.71 14.47 -17.10
N PRO A 361 13.71 13.57 -17.00
CA PRO A 361 13.07 13.03 -18.19
C PRO A 361 12.46 14.15 -19.04
N ARG A 362 12.68 14.15 -20.36
CA ARG A 362 12.23 15.21 -21.28
C ARG A 362 10.73 15.57 -21.17
N ASN A 363 9.90 14.60 -20.82
CA ASN A 363 8.45 14.76 -20.63
C ASN A 363 8.03 14.58 -19.17
N TYR A 364 8.91 14.88 -18.23
CA TYR A 364 8.61 14.76 -16.81
C TYR A 364 7.52 15.76 -16.42
N LYS A 365 6.57 15.29 -15.63
CA LYS A 365 5.48 16.08 -15.06
C LYS A 365 5.64 15.99 -13.55
N ASP A 366 6.11 17.07 -12.92
CA ASP A 366 6.32 17.07 -11.46
C ASP A 366 4.97 17.09 -10.74
N LEU A 367 4.54 15.91 -10.31
CA LEU A 367 3.29 15.72 -9.60
C LEU A 367 3.25 16.46 -8.26
N CYS A 368 4.39 16.84 -7.71
CA CYS A 368 4.42 17.60 -6.47
C CYS A 368 4.06 19.05 -6.65
N TYR A 369 4.05 19.58 -7.88
CA TYR A 369 3.40 20.85 -8.16
C TYR A 369 1.92 20.86 -7.72
N PHE A 370 1.24 19.70 -7.75
CA PHE A 370 -0.16 19.53 -7.34
C PHE A 370 -0.32 18.97 -5.93
N CYS A 371 0.78 18.70 -5.23
CA CYS A 371 0.73 18.09 -3.90
C CYS A 371 0.44 19.18 -2.86
N PRO A 372 -0.60 19.04 -2.02
CA PRO A 372 -1.00 20.07 -1.06
C PRO A 372 0.03 20.31 0.05
N ILE A 373 0.96 19.37 0.22
CA ILE A 373 2.01 19.44 1.24
C ILE A 373 3.41 19.69 0.65
N ALA A 374 3.49 20.06 -0.64
CA ALA A 374 4.76 20.21 -1.32
C ALA A 374 5.67 21.26 -0.66
N GLU A 375 5.09 22.38 -0.23
CA GLU A 375 5.82 23.46 0.46
C GLU A 375 6.41 23.04 1.82
N TYR A 376 5.86 21.98 2.43
CA TYR A 376 6.36 21.44 3.69
C TYR A 376 7.40 20.33 3.48
N CYS A 377 7.49 19.76 2.28
CA CYS A 377 8.39 18.65 1.96
C CYS A 377 9.82 19.14 1.71
N LYS A 378 10.71 18.88 2.68
CA LYS A 378 12.13 19.22 2.57
C LYS A 378 12.99 18.12 2.00
N TRP A 379 12.67 16.84 2.25
CA TRP A 379 13.57 15.73 1.91
C TRP A 379 13.04 14.84 0.79
N ALA A 380 13.94 14.42 -0.10
CA ALA A 380 13.69 13.29 -0.98
C ALA A 380 14.00 11.98 -0.23
N ILE A 381 13.01 11.07 -0.20
CA ILE A 381 13.07 9.82 0.56
C ILE A 381 12.50 8.71 -0.34
N PRO A 382 13.34 7.93 -1.03
CA PRO A 382 12.87 6.87 -1.90
C PRO A 382 12.28 5.70 -1.10
N LEU A 383 11.36 4.96 -1.72
CA LEU A 383 10.65 3.85 -1.08
C LEU A 383 11.41 2.52 -1.17
N ALA A 384 12.31 2.39 -2.15
CA ALA A 384 13.04 1.14 -2.39
C ALA A 384 13.91 0.67 -1.21
N PRO A 385 14.66 1.55 -0.49
CA PRO A 385 15.40 1.15 0.71
C PRO A 385 14.53 0.49 1.78
N TYR A 386 13.28 0.94 1.91
CA TYR A 386 12.37 0.38 2.90
C TYR A 386 12.00 -1.05 2.55
N TYR A 387 11.55 -1.30 1.32
CA TYR A 387 11.13 -2.65 0.91
C TYR A 387 12.27 -3.65 0.83
N ARG A 388 13.49 -3.19 0.54
CA ARG A 388 14.65 -4.06 0.40
C ARG A 388 15.38 -4.30 1.73
N TRP A 389 15.48 -3.28 2.58
CA TRP A 389 16.38 -3.31 3.75
C TRP A 389 15.71 -2.88 5.07
N GLY A 390 14.43 -2.51 5.05
CA GLY A 390 13.73 -1.97 6.22
C GLY A 390 14.26 -0.60 6.67
N LEU A 391 14.82 0.18 5.73
CA LEU A 391 15.43 1.48 5.99
C LEU A 391 14.67 2.60 5.28
N LEU A 392 14.48 3.72 5.96
CA LEU A 392 14.23 4.99 5.28
C LEU A 392 15.57 5.69 5.12
N VAL A 393 15.81 6.35 3.98
CA VAL A 393 17.06 7.08 3.72
C VAL A 393 16.73 8.45 3.13
N LYS A 394 17.30 9.53 3.66
CA LYS A 394 17.22 10.87 3.08
C LYS A 394 18.31 11.02 2.03
N ILE A 395 17.94 11.06 0.75
CA ILE A 395 18.95 11.16 -0.32
C ILE A 395 19.49 12.58 -0.49
N GLY A 396 18.71 13.59 -0.07
CA GLY A 396 19.07 15.00 -0.11
C GLY A 396 17.87 15.92 0.06
N GLU A 397 18.13 17.22 0.16
CA GLU A 397 17.09 18.23 0.15
C GLU A 397 16.41 18.27 -1.21
N ARG A 398 15.09 18.24 -1.19
CA ARG A 398 14.26 18.20 -2.37
C ARG A 398 14.42 19.50 -3.17
N ILE A 399 14.61 19.37 -4.48
CA ILE A 399 14.56 20.52 -5.40
C ILE A 399 13.24 20.52 -6.19
N PRO A 400 12.70 21.69 -6.56
CA PRO A 400 11.60 21.76 -7.50
C PRO A 400 12.07 21.37 -8.90
N TYR A 401 11.19 20.76 -9.70
CA TYR A 401 11.45 20.61 -11.13
C TYR A 401 11.24 21.96 -11.82
N PHE A 402 12.30 22.49 -12.46
CA PHE A 402 12.24 23.74 -13.20
C PHE A 402 11.56 23.50 -14.56
N GLN A 403 10.23 23.60 -14.62
CA GLN A 403 9.55 23.91 -15.89
C GLN A 403 9.33 25.41 -16.00
N PRO A 404 9.36 25.98 -17.23
CA PRO A 404 8.75 27.28 -17.48
C PRO A 404 7.33 27.26 -16.89
N ARG A 405 6.95 28.29 -16.14
CA ARG A 405 5.62 28.35 -15.50
C ARG A 405 4.54 28.31 -16.58
N PHE A 406 3.94 27.15 -16.79
CA PHE A 406 2.71 27.01 -17.56
C PHE A 406 1.59 27.81 -16.89
N SER A 407 0.79 28.52 -17.68
CA SER A 407 -0.41 29.21 -17.21
C SER A 407 -1.41 28.21 -16.62
N TRP A 408 -2.41 28.67 -15.87
CA TRP A 408 -3.46 27.78 -15.36
C TRP A 408 -4.27 27.11 -16.49
N GLU A 409 -4.39 27.78 -17.63
CA GLU A 409 -5.05 27.28 -18.85
C GLU A 409 -4.21 26.20 -19.56
N ASP A 410 -2.89 26.35 -19.59
CA ASP A 410 -1.97 25.31 -20.09
C ASP A 410 -2.06 24.03 -19.23
N LYS A 411 -2.27 24.19 -17.91
CA LYS A 411 -2.44 23.07 -16.97
C LYS A 411 -3.73 22.29 -17.22
N GLN A 412 -4.82 22.96 -17.55
CA GLN A 412 -6.05 22.27 -17.94
C GLN A 412 -5.91 21.54 -19.27
N LYS A 413 -5.22 22.12 -20.26
CA LYS A 413 -5.00 21.48 -21.57
C LYS A 413 -4.07 20.26 -21.51
N LEU A 414 -3.01 20.32 -20.72
CA LEU A 414 -2.03 19.23 -20.60
C LEU A 414 -2.54 17.98 -19.85
N PHE A 415 -3.62 18.12 -19.08
CA PHE A 415 -4.09 17.10 -18.14
C PHE A 415 -5.62 16.92 -18.11
N GLY A 416 -6.38 17.67 -18.91
CA GLY A 416 -7.84 17.57 -19.07
C GLY A 416 -8.31 16.26 -19.73
N ARG A 417 -7.40 15.33 -20.04
CA ARG A 417 -7.77 13.93 -20.21
C ARG A 417 -7.65 13.27 -18.84
N LYS A 418 -8.80 12.95 -18.24
CA LYS A 418 -8.99 12.22 -16.97
C LYS A 418 -7.76 11.37 -16.61
N ILE A 419 -7.16 11.64 -15.45
CA ILE A 419 -6.10 10.81 -14.85
C ILE A 419 -6.62 9.39 -14.62
#